data_AF-A0A7J9GF53-F1
#
_entry.id   AF-A0A7J9GF53-F1
#
_cell.length_a   1.000
_cell.length_b   1.000
_cell.length_c   1.000
_cell.angle_alpha   90.00
_cell.angle_beta   90.00
_cell.angle_gamma   90.00
#
_symmetry.space_group_name_H-M   'P 1'
#
loop_
_entity.id
_entity.type
_entity.pdbx_description
1 polymer ?
#
loop_
_entity_poly.entity_id
_entity_poly.type
_entity_poly.pdbx_seq_one_letter_code
_entity_poly.pdbx_strand_id
1 'polypeptide(L)'
;MLEFTLYYKDVLDYWGQQDKDYLIFSLSDEEWRNVTILCNFFKVFYDMTCVFFGSKYPMVNLYFRGVWEFHNVLVDTIKGPHSFLTLMVMQMQEKFNKY
;
A
#
# COMPACT_ATOMS: atom_id res chain seq x y z
N MET A 1 -2.45 3.42 9.11
CA MET A 1 -2.11 4.86 9.01
C MET A 1 -2.71 5.45 7.73
N LEU A 2 -2.42 4.92 6.54
CA LEU A 2 -3.00 5.40 5.27
C LEU A 2 -4.53 5.24 5.15
N GLU A 3 -5.11 4.15 5.68
CA GLU A 3 -6.58 3.99 5.71
C GLU A 3 -7.28 5.10 6.50
N PHE A 4 -6.64 5.64 7.55
CA PHE A 4 -7.21 6.77 8.30
C PHE A 4 -7.18 8.06 7.47
N THR A 5 -6.11 8.29 6.70
CA THR A 5 -6.02 9.43 5.80
C THR A 5 -7.15 9.41 4.76
N LEU A 6 -7.49 8.23 4.24
CA LEU A 6 -8.64 8.06 3.34
C LEU A 6 -9.97 8.26 4.06
N TYR A 7 -10.12 7.75 5.28
CA TYR A 7 -11.34 7.93 6.09
C TYR A 7 -11.62 9.41 6.38
N TYR A 8 -10.59 10.21 6.63
CA TYR A 8 -10.73 11.63 6.92
C TYR A 8 -10.64 12.53 5.68
N LYS A 9 -10.68 11.98 4.46
CA LYS A 9 -10.57 12.76 3.22
C LYS A 9 -11.50 13.98 3.24
N ASP A 10 -12.79 13.78 3.49
CA ASP A 10 -13.79 14.86 3.46
C ASP A 10 -13.50 15.95 4.51
N VAL A 11 -12.96 15.56 5.67
CA VAL A 11 -12.59 16.49 6.74
C VAL A 11 -11.35 17.30 6.35
N LEU A 12 -10.36 16.65 5.72
CA LEU A 12 -9.13 17.29 5.25
C LEU A 12 -9.42 18.24 4.08
N ASP A 13 -10.30 17.83 3.16
CA ASP A 13 -10.76 18.67 2.05
C ASP A 13 -11.55 19.89 2.57
N TYR A 14 -12.42 19.69 3.57
CA TYR A 14 -13.14 20.79 4.23
C TYR A 14 -12.19 21.76 4.96
N TRP A 15 -11.17 21.25 5.66
CA TRP A 15 -10.17 22.08 6.32
C TRP A 15 -9.33 22.87 5.33
N GLY A 16 -8.95 22.30 4.18
CA GLY A 16 -8.24 23.01 3.12
C GLY A 16 -9.04 24.17 2.49
N GLN A 17 -10.37 24.11 2.53
CA GLN A 17 -11.21 25.22 2.07
C GLN A 17 -11.29 26.37 3.08
N GLN A 18 -11.11 26.08 4.37
CA GLN A 18 -11.23 27.06 5.47
C GLN A 18 -9.90 27.79 5.74
N ASP A 19 -8.77 27.07 5.67
CA ASP A 19 -7.46 27.59 6.02
C ASP A 19 -6.56 27.72 4.78
N LYS A 20 -6.21 28.97 4.45
CA LYS A 20 -5.35 29.29 3.30
C LYS A 20 -3.92 28.76 3.47
N ASP A 21 -3.44 28.61 4.69
CA ASP A 21 -2.12 28.04 4.97
C ASP A 21 -2.17 26.52 4.80
N TYR A 22 -3.33 25.89 5.00
CA TYR A 22 -3.55 24.47 4.77
C TYR A 22 -3.82 24.12 3.30
N LEU A 23 -4.31 25.06 2.50
CA LEU A 23 -4.55 24.87 1.06
C LEU A 23 -3.29 24.42 0.29
N ILE A 24 -2.09 24.80 0.75
CA ILE A 24 -0.82 24.35 0.13
C ILE A 24 -0.60 22.84 0.32
N PHE A 25 -1.19 22.25 1.36
CA PHE A 25 -1.06 20.83 1.69
C PHE A 25 -2.25 19.98 1.21
N SER A 26 -3.25 20.60 0.57
CA SER A 26 -4.39 19.85 0.03
C SER A 26 -3.93 18.97 -1.13
N LEU A 27 -4.24 17.68 -1.05
CA LEU A 27 -3.98 16.73 -2.11
C LEU A 27 -4.97 16.98 -3.25
N SER A 28 -4.48 16.91 -4.49
CA SER A 28 -5.31 16.84 -5.67
C SER A 28 -6.11 15.53 -5.72
N ASP A 29 -7.18 15.50 -6.51
CA ASP A 29 -7.95 14.26 -6.74
C ASP A 29 -7.10 13.12 -7.30
N GLU A 30 -6.09 13.45 -8.11
CA GLU A 30 -5.13 12.46 -8.61
C GLU A 30 -4.25 11.89 -7.49
N GLU A 31 -3.76 12.73 -6.58
CA GLU A 31 -2.98 12.28 -5.44
C GLU A 31 -3.82 11.44 -4.47
N TRP A 32 -5.08 11.83 -4.22
CA TRP A 32 -6.02 11.02 -3.45
C TRP A 32 -6.26 9.64 -4.08
N ARG A 33 -6.37 9.57 -5.42
CA ARG A 33 -6.45 8.31 -6.15
C ARG A 33 -5.17 7.49 -5.97
N ASN A 34 -4.00 8.12 -6.06
CA ASN A 34 -2.71 7.45 -5.88
C ASN A 34 -2.55 6.92 -4.44
N VAL A 35 -2.95 7.67 -3.42
CA VAL A 35 -2.97 7.22 -2.02
C VAL A 35 -3.89 6.01 -1.84
N THR A 36 -5.05 5.99 -2.50
CA THR A 36 -5.98 4.86 -2.45
C THR A 36 -5.36 3.59 -3.05
N ILE A 37 -4.74 3.72 -4.23
CA ILE A 37 -4.05 2.62 -4.91
C ILE A 37 -2.88 2.11 -4.04
N LEU A 38 -2.09 3.02 -3.46
CA LEU A 38 -0.98 2.69 -2.56
C LEU A 38 -1.48 1.96 -1.30
N CYS A 39 -2.58 2.41 -0.71
CA CYS A 39 -3.17 1.78 0.47
C CYS A 39 -3.65 0.36 0.18
N ASN A 40 -4.29 0.14 -0.98
CA ASN A 40 -4.72 -1.18 -1.42
C ASN A 40 -3.52 -2.11 -1.67
N PHE A 41 -2.44 -1.60 -2.27
CA PHE A 41 -1.20 -2.36 -2.43
C PHE A 41 -0.63 -2.81 -1.08
N PHE A 42 -0.51 -1.90 -0.11
CA PHE A 42 0.01 -2.25 1.23
C PHE A 42 -0.93 -3.13 2.05
N LYS A 43 -2.23 -3.12 1.77
CA LYS A 43 -3.18 -4.00 2.46
C LYS A 43 -2.85 -5.47 2.24
N VAL A 44 -2.44 -5.84 1.03
CA VAL A 44 -2.01 -7.21 0.71
C VAL A 44 -0.83 -7.66 1.57
N PHE A 45 0.12 -6.75 1.83
CA PHE A 45 1.26 -7.01 2.72
C PHE A 45 0.82 -7.20 4.17
N TYR A 46 -0.07 -6.33 4.63
CA TYR A 46 -0.58 -6.38 5.99
C TYR A 46 -1.30 -7.70 6.25
N ASP A 47 -2.18 -8.11 5.35
CA ASP A 47 -2.93 -9.37 5.47
C ASP A 47 -2.00 -10.58 5.52
N MET A 48 -0.96 -10.61 4.67
CA MET A 48 0.05 -11.68 4.72
C MET A 48 0.83 -11.67 6.03
N THR A 49 1.25 -10.50 6.48
CA THR A 49 1.96 -10.33 7.77
C THR A 49 1.08 -10.86 8.91
N CYS A 50 -0.21 -10.54 8.92
CA CYS A 50 -1.15 -11.09 9.89
C CYS A 50 -1.24 -12.62 9.84
N VAL A 51 -1.17 -13.25 8.67
CA VAL A 51 -1.14 -14.72 8.54
C VAL A 51 0.16 -15.30 9.12
N PHE A 52 1.31 -14.69 8.81
CA PHE A 52 2.62 -15.14 9.30
C PHE A 52 2.75 -14.99 10.82
N PHE A 53 2.33 -13.86 11.37
CA PHE A 53 2.49 -13.52 12.79
C PHE A 53 1.30 -13.93 13.67
N GLY A 54 0.15 -14.21 13.08
CA GLY A 54 -1.08 -14.60 13.79
C GLY A 54 -1.13 -16.06 14.21
N SER A 55 -0.17 -16.90 13.78
CA SER A 55 -0.08 -18.30 14.17
C SER A 55 1.25 -18.59 14.86
N LYS A 56 1.23 -19.28 16.00
CA LYS A 56 2.46 -19.71 16.70
C LYS A 56 3.31 -20.69 15.89
N TYR A 57 2.69 -21.35 14.91
CA TYR A 57 3.30 -22.29 13.99
C TYR A 57 2.57 -22.20 12.64
N PRO A 58 2.99 -21.32 11.72
CA PRO A 58 2.47 -21.37 10.36
C PRO A 58 2.84 -22.73 9.78
N MET A 59 1.83 -23.52 9.40
CA MET A 59 2.05 -24.76 8.68
C MET A 59 2.79 -24.39 7.37
N VAL A 60 3.84 -25.12 6.99
CA VAL A 60 4.78 -24.75 5.91
C VAL A 60 4.07 -24.40 4.59
N ASN A 61 2.92 -25.04 4.33
CA ASN A 61 2.04 -24.75 3.20
C ASN A 61 1.48 -23.31 3.19
N LEU A 62 1.13 -22.75 4.35
CA LEU A 62 0.68 -21.36 4.49
C LEU A 62 1.82 -20.39 4.26
N TYR A 63 3.03 -20.74 4.72
CA TYR A 63 4.21 -19.91 4.51
C TYR A 63 4.54 -19.81 3.02
N PHE A 64 4.65 -20.94 2.34
CA PHE A 64 4.94 -20.98 0.90
C PHE A 64 3.87 -20.24 0.09
N ARG A 65 2.59 -20.43 0.42
CA ARG A 65 1.48 -19.75 -0.25
C ARG A 65 1.57 -18.23 -0.08
N GLY A 66 1.80 -17.74 1.14
CA GLY A 66 1.92 -16.30 1.40
C GLY A 66 3.09 -15.68 0.64
N VAL A 67 4.26 -16.34 0.65
CA VAL A 67 5.45 -15.89 -0.09
C VAL A 67 5.22 -15.87 -1.61
N TRP A 68 4.52 -16.87 -2.14
CA TRP A 68 4.19 -16.94 -3.57
C TRP A 68 3.18 -15.85 -3.98
N GLU A 69 2.09 -15.69 -3.23
CA GLU A 69 1.10 -14.64 -3.47
C GLU A 69 1.76 -13.26 -3.40
N PHE A 70 2.69 -13.07 -2.47
CA PHE A 70 3.47 -11.84 -2.32
C PHE A 70 4.30 -11.52 -3.55
N HIS A 71 5.08 -12.50 -4.02
CA HIS A 71 5.90 -12.36 -5.21
C HIS A 71 5.06 -11.98 -6.44
N ASN A 72 3.89 -12.60 -6.62
CA ASN A 72 3.01 -12.30 -7.76
C ASN A 72 2.50 -10.86 -7.70
N VAL A 73 2.10 -10.39 -6.52
CA VAL A 73 1.62 -9.01 -6.33
C VAL A 73 2.70 -7.99 -6.70
N LEU A 74 3.96 -8.24 -6.35
CA LEU A 74 5.08 -7.39 -6.77
C LEU A 74 5.25 -7.37 -8.29
N VAL A 75 5.27 -8.55 -8.93
CA VAL A 75 5.44 -8.67 -10.38
C VAL A 75 4.29 -7.99 -11.14
N ASP A 76 3.06 -8.22 -10.69
CA ASP A 76 1.85 -7.64 -11.29
C ASP A 76 1.81 -6.12 -11.13
N THR A 77 2.25 -5.61 -9.98
CA THR A 77 2.31 -4.16 -9.75
C THR A 77 3.40 -3.50 -10.61
N ILE A 78 4.54 -4.14 -10.84
CA ILE A 78 5.60 -3.64 -11.73
C ILE A 78 5.13 -3.58 -13.18
N LYS A 79 4.38 -4.59 -13.63
CA LYS A 79 3.82 -4.66 -15.00
C LYS A 79 2.50 -3.90 -15.17
N GLY A 80 1.95 -3.41 -14.06
CA GLY A 80 0.65 -2.77 -14.00
C GLY A 80 0.64 -1.33 -14.51
N PRO A 81 -0.54 -0.69 -14.53
CA PRO A 81 -0.71 0.67 -15.06
C PRO A 81 -0.19 1.77 -14.12
N HIS A 82 0.18 1.43 -12.89
CA HIS A 82 0.51 2.40 -11.84
C HIS A 82 2.01 2.68 -11.78
N SER A 83 2.51 3.44 -12.76
CA SER A 83 3.93 3.79 -12.89
C SER A 83 4.54 4.44 -11.64
N PHE A 84 3.74 5.19 -10.87
CA PHE A 84 4.19 5.82 -9.62
C PHE A 84 4.58 4.80 -8.54
N LEU A 85 4.03 3.58 -8.59
CA LEU A 85 4.39 2.49 -7.68
C LEU A 85 5.62 1.72 -8.14
N THR A 86 5.89 1.69 -9.46
CA THR A 86 6.88 0.79 -10.06
C THR A 86 8.25 0.91 -9.39
N LEU A 87 8.77 2.13 -9.21
CA LEU A 87 10.08 2.35 -8.59
C LEU A 87 10.14 1.81 -7.15
N MET A 88 9.10 2.06 -6.36
CA MET A 88 9.00 1.56 -4.99
C MET A 88 8.94 0.03 -4.98
N VAL A 89 8.08 -0.55 -5.81
CA VAL A 89 7.88 -2.00 -5.86
C VAL A 89 9.13 -2.73 -6.34
N MET A 90 9.89 -2.17 -7.29
CA MET A 90 11.17 -2.73 -7.73
C MET A 90 12.18 -2.82 -6.58
N GLN A 91 12.30 -1.77 -5.75
CA GLN A 91 13.17 -1.81 -4.57
C GLN A 91 12.70 -2.84 -3.53
N MET A 92 11.38 -3.01 -3.39
CA MET A 92 10.81 -4.03 -2.50
C MET A 92 11.08 -5.43 -3.02
N GLN A 93 10.98 -5.65 -4.34
CA GLN A 93 11.28 -6.91 -4.99
C GLN A 93 12.76 -7.29 -4.87
N GLU A 94 13.66 -6.33 -5.01
CA GLU A 94 15.10 -6.57 -4.81
C GLU A 94 15.39 -7.05 -3.39
N LYS A 95 14.78 -6.42 -2.38
CA LYS A 95 14.89 -6.88 -0.99
C LYS A 95 14.26 -8.25 -0.79
N PHE A 96 13.11 -8.50 -1.38
CA PHE A 96 12.43 -9.80 -1.28
C PHE A 96 13.28 -10.93 -1.89
N ASN A 97 13.87 -10.74 -3.07
CA ASN A 97 14.70 -11.76 -3.72
C ASN A 97 16.01 -12.07 -2.97
N LYS A 98 16.43 -11.19 -2.07
CA LYS A 98 17.65 -11.38 -1.27
C LYS A 98 17.46 -12.33 -0.08
N TYR A 99 16.24 -12.42 0.46
CA TYR A 99 15.93 -13.16 1.69
C TYR A 99 15.06 -14.38 1.41
#